data_AF-A0A7C5HPC1-F1
#
_entry.id   AF-A0A7C5HPC1-F1
#
_cell.length_a   1.000
_cell.length_b   1.000
_cell.length_c   1.000
_cell.angle_alpha   90.00
_cell.angle_beta   90.00
_cell.angle_gamma   90.00
#
_symmetry.space_group_name_H-M   'P 1'
#
loop_
_entity.id
_entity.type
_entity.pdbx_description
1 polymer ?
#
loop_
_entity_poly.entity_id
_entity_poly.type
_entity_poly.pdbx_seq_one_letter_code
_entity_poly.pdbx_strand_id
1 'polypeptide(L)'
;MPSINWSEYPDFKEAEFTCKCGCGTNNVSADLVKKLQKARDISRKITKTEFGHTKGVPFRIERGCSCESHNADVGGSATSSHIASNSIKCTAADLRVKNSTERFIIIKSLMLAGFKRIGIYHKHNGIHCDVDQKKDQNVMWKV
;
A
#
# COMPACT_ATOMS: atom_id res chain seq x y z
N MET A 1 12.68 -16.92 7.16
CA MET A 1 12.55 -15.44 7.17
C MET A 1 11.61 -15.09 8.30
N PRO A 2 11.86 -14.07 9.14
CA PRO A 2 10.90 -13.73 10.17
C PRO A 2 9.59 -13.31 9.48
N SER A 3 8.54 -14.06 9.74
CA SER A 3 7.18 -13.73 9.33
C SER A 3 6.75 -12.43 10.01
N ILE A 4 5.94 -11.62 9.32
CA ILE A 4 5.34 -10.44 9.93
C ILE A 4 4.48 -10.90 11.10
N ASN A 5 4.69 -10.32 12.29
CA ASN A 5 3.78 -10.49 13.40
C ASN A 5 2.56 -9.58 13.19
N TRP A 6 1.50 -10.11 12.58
CA TRP A 6 0.31 -9.33 12.21
C TRP A 6 -0.44 -8.73 13.41
N SER A 7 -0.21 -9.22 14.63
CA SER A 7 -0.79 -8.60 15.84
C SER A 7 -0.28 -7.17 16.10
N GLU A 8 0.88 -6.80 15.54
CA GLU A 8 1.44 -5.44 15.62
C GLU A 8 0.77 -4.46 14.63
N TYR A 9 0.01 -4.97 13.66
CA TYR A 9 -0.58 -4.19 12.57
C TYR A 9 -2.10 -4.42 12.50
N PRO A 10 -2.86 -4.01 13.54
CA PRO A 10 -4.27 -4.39 13.72
C PRO A 10 -5.21 -3.87 12.62
N ASP A 11 -4.77 -2.90 11.82
CA ASP A 11 -5.55 -2.37 10.69
C ASP A 11 -5.46 -3.22 9.42
N PHE A 12 -4.58 -4.21 9.40
CA PHE A 12 -4.24 -4.97 8.21
C PHE A 12 -4.25 -6.45 8.47
N LYS A 13 -4.62 -7.23 7.45
CA LYS A 13 -4.61 -8.68 7.49
C LYS A 13 -3.59 -9.22 6.52
N GLU A 14 -3.01 -10.36 6.88
CA GLU A 14 -2.10 -11.09 6.01
C GLU A 14 -2.65 -11.32 4.61
N ALA A 15 -3.91 -11.77 4.53
CA ALA A 15 -4.58 -12.09 3.27
C ALA A 15 -4.75 -10.89 2.33
N GLU A 16 -4.69 -9.64 2.83
CA GLU A 16 -4.70 -8.44 1.99
C GLU A 16 -3.41 -8.28 1.18
N PHE A 17 -2.32 -8.90 1.65
CA PHE A 17 -1.01 -8.87 1.01
C PHE A 17 -0.67 -10.16 0.25
N THR A 18 -1.44 -11.23 0.41
CA THR A 18 -1.26 -12.49 -0.33
C THR A 18 -1.64 -12.34 -1.81
N CYS A 19 -0.86 -12.97 -2.69
CA CYS A 19 -1.10 -12.96 -4.13
C CYS A 19 -2.49 -13.50 -4.49
N LYS A 20 -3.25 -12.69 -5.22
CA LYS A 20 -4.64 -12.97 -5.58
C LYS A 20 -4.84 -14.11 -6.59
N CYS A 21 -3.79 -14.58 -7.25
CA CYS A 21 -3.90 -15.74 -8.15
C CYS A 21 -4.06 -17.08 -7.41
N GLY A 22 -4.00 -17.07 -6.07
CA GLY A 22 -4.18 -18.27 -5.24
C GLY A 22 -2.90 -19.07 -4.99
N CYS A 23 -1.74 -18.64 -5.48
CA CYS A 23 -0.47 -19.34 -5.28
C CYS A 23 0.10 -19.20 -3.85
N GLY A 24 -0.47 -18.34 -3.02
CA GLY A 24 -0.03 -18.12 -1.64
C GLY A 24 1.22 -17.24 -1.47
N THR A 25 1.80 -16.69 -2.55
CA THR A 25 2.94 -15.76 -2.44
C THR A 25 2.59 -14.56 -1.55
N ASN A 26 3.34 -14.37 -0.46
CA ASN A 26 3.09 -13.31 0.52
C ASN A 26 4.37 -12.77 1.18
N ASN A 27 5.46 -12.65 0.43
CA ASN A 27 6.72 -12.10 0.95
C ASN A 27 6.65 -10.57 0.98
N VAL A 28 5.80 -9.99 1.85
CA VAL A 28 5.63 -8.54 1.97
C VAL A 28 6.71 -7.91 2.85
N SER A 29 7.12 -6.69 2.52
CA SER A 29 8.07 -5.91 3.30
C SER A 29 7.47 -5.44 4.63
N ALA A 30 8.16 -5.73 5.73
CA ALA A 30 7.80 -5.20 7.05
C ALA A 30 7.85 -3.66 7.10
N ASP A 31 8.75 -3.01 6.35
CA ASP A 31 8.80 -1.53 6.28
C ASP A 31 7.55 -0.95 5.63
N LEU A 32 7.02 -1.62 4.59
CA LEU A 32 5.77 -1.24 3.94
C LEU A 32 4.61 -1.30 4.94
N VAL A 33 4.41 -2.44 5.62
CA VAL A 33 3.30 -2.65 6.55
C VAL A 33 3.40 -1.68 7.74
N LYS A 34 4.61 -1.49 8.29
CA LYS A 34 4.84 -0.51 9.37
C LYS A 34 4.49 0.91 8.97
N LYS A 35 4.86 1.34 7.76
CA LYS A 35 4.52 2.69 7.28
C LYS A 35 3.03 2.81 6.94
N LEU A 36 2.39 1.76 6.44
CA LEU A 36 0.93 1.74 6.22
C LEU A 36 0.17 1.88 7.55
N GLN A 37 0.59 1.16 8.59
CA GLN A 37 0.01 1.28 9.94
C GLN A 37 0.18 2.69 10.49
N LYS A 38 1.40 3.24 10.41
CA LYS A 38 1.66 4.64 10.80
C LYS A 38 0.79 5.62 10.02
N ALA A 39 0.64 5.45 8.70
CA ALA A 39 -0.20 6.29 7.87
C ALA A 39 -1.68 6.18 8.27
N ARG A 40 -2.16 4.98 8.60
CA ARG A 40 -3.52 4.77 9.09
C ARG A 40 -3.76 5.50 10.41
N ASP A 41 -2.81 5.47 11.34
CA ASP A 41 -2.89 6.21 12.60
C ASP A 41 -2.88 7.73 12.40
N ILE A 42 -2.04 8.23 11.48
CA ILE A 42 -2.01 9.65 11.10
C ILE A 42 -3.36 10.07 10.50
N SER A 43 -3.96 9.22 9.65
CA SER A 43 -5.27 9.52 9.04
C SER A 43 -6.35 9.74 10.09
N ARG A 44 -6.37 8.95 11.18
CA ARG A 44 -7.30 9.13 12.30
C ARG A 44 -7.12 10.49 12.96
N LYS A 45 -5.87 10.92 13.17
CA LYS A 45 -5.55 12.23 13.75
C LYS A 45 -6.04 13.36 12.84
N ILE A 46 -5.66 13.35 11.56
CA ILE A 46 -6.08 14.35 10.57
C ILE A 46 -7.61 14.44 10.49
N THR A 47 -8.29 13.30 10.36
CA THR A 47 -9.75 13.27 10.25
C THR A 47 -10.44 13.85 11.49
N LYS A 48 -9.88 13.62 12.68
CA LYS A 48 -10.38 14.21 13.92
C LYS A 48 -10.12 15.72 14.01
N THR A 49 -8.90 16.16 13.72
CA THR A 49 -8.47 17.54 13.97
C THR A 49 -8.86 18.51 12.86
N GLU A 50 -8.91 18.07 11.60
CA GLU A 50 -9.14 18.94 10.44
C GLU A 50 -10.55 18.80 9.85
N PHE A 51 -11.21 17.66 10.08
CA PHE A 51 -12.53 17.35 9.48
C PHE A 51 -13.64 17.11 10.51
N GLY A 52 -13.33 17.16 11.82
CA GLY A 52 -14.32 16.97 12.88
C GLY A 52 -14.94 15.57 12.96
N HIS A 53 -14.38 14.57 12.26
CA HIS A 53 -14.90 13.21 12.23
C HIS A 53 -14.09 12.29 13.15
N THR A 54 -14.78 11.46 13.92
CA THR A 54 -14.14 10.53 14.86
C THR A 54 -13.60 9.26 14.19
N LYS A 55 -14.08 8.93 12.99
CA LYS A 55 -13.65 7.75 12.23
C LYS A 55 -12.67 8.18 11.13
N GLY A 56 -11.41 7.76 11.24
CA GLY A 56 -10.42 7.98 10.17
C GLY A 56 -10.73 7.18 8.90
N VAL A 57 -10.14 7.58 7.77
CA VAL A 57 -10.34 6.95 6.44
C VAL A 57 -9.76 5.54 6.34
N PRO A 58 -10.54 4.47 6.10
CA PRO A 58 -10.02 3.10 6.04
C PRO A 58 -9.03 2.92 4.89
N PHE A 59 -7.88 2.31 5.19
CA PHE A 59 -6.86 1.98 4.19
C PHE A 59 -7.16 0.59 3.65
N ARG A 60 -8.07 0.51 2.67
CA ARG A 60 -8.47 -0.77 2.07
C ARG A 60 -7.43 -1.17 1.03
N ILE A 61 -6.70 -2.25 1.29
CA ILE A 61 -5.71 -2.78 0.36
C ILE A 61 -6.45 -3.48 -0.78
N GLU A 62 -6.38 -2.88 -1.96
CA GLU A 62 -6.90 -3.46 -3.19
C GLU A 62 -5.91 -4.44 -3.81
N ARG A 63 -4.61 -4.21 -3.64
CA ARG A 63 -3.56 -5.09 -4.17
C ARG A 63 -2.31 -5.06 -3.30
N GLY A 64 -1.84 -6.24 -2.91
CA GLY A 64 -0.56 -6.45 -2.25
C GLY A 64 0.42 -7.21 -3.16
N CYS A 65 0.97 -8.34 -2.69
CA CYS A 65 1.91 -9.15 -3.46
C CYS A 65 1.33 -9.64 -4.79
N SER A 66 2.22 -9.82 -5.76
CA SER A 66 1.96 -10.51 -7.01
C SER A 66 3.12 -11.47 -7.28
N CYS A 67 2.86 -12.75 -7.56
CA CYS A 67 3.90 -13.59 -8.14
C CYS A 67 4.20 -13.10 -9.58
N GLU A 68 5.33 -13.53 -10.13
CA GLU A 68 5.79 -13.11 -11.45
C GLU A 68 4.77 -13.46 -12.55
N SER A 69 4.25 -14.70 -12.55
CA SER A 69 3.20 -15.13 -13.49
C SER A 69 1.97 -14.23 -13.39
N HIS A 70 1.37 -14.09 -12.21
CA HIS A 70 0.20 -13.24 -12.04
C HIS A 70 0.46 -11.79 -12.42
N ASN A 71 1.66 -11.27 -12.13
CA ASN A 71 2.02 -9.91 -12.53
C ASN A 71 2.07 -9.77 -14.06
N ALA A 72 2.63 -10.75 -14.77
CA ALA A 72 2.64 -10.78 -16.23
C ALA A 72 1.22 -10.92 -16.81
N ASP A 73 0.40 -11.81 -16.23
CA ASP A 73 -0.97 -12.08 -16.68
C ASP A 73 -1.87 -10.84 -16.62
N VAL A 74 -1.67 -9.97 -15.62
CA VAL A 74 -2.40 -8.70 -15.49
C VAL A 74 -1.73 -7.53 -16.23
N GLY A 75 -0.70 -7.80 -17.05
CA GLY A 75 0.03 -6.78 -17.82
C GLY A 75 0.90 -5.85 -16.97
N GLY A 76 1.32 -6.29 -15.78
CA GLY A 76 2.19 -5.55 -14.89
C GLY A 76 3.62 -5.46 -15.42
N SER A 77 4.31 -4.36 -15.09
CA SER A 77 5.74 -4.20 -15.41
C SER A 77 6.58 -5.32 -14.78
N ALA A 78 7.60 -5.79 -15.51
CA ALA A 78 8.57 -6.77 -15.02
C ALA A 78 9.39 -6.27 -13.81
N THR A 79 9.43 -4.95 -13.59
CA THR A 79 10.07 -4.32 -12.43
C THR A 79 9.06 -3.81 -11.40
N SER A 80 7.83 -4.31 -11.44
CA SER A 80 6.76 -3.92 -10.52
C SER A 80 7.14 -4.16 -9.05
N SER A 81 6.88 -3.17 -8.20
CA SER A 81 7.18 -3.25 -6.75
C SER A 81 6.19 -4.16 -5.99
N HIS A 82 5.12 -4.62 -6.66
CA HIS A 82 4.24 -5.68 -6.15
C HIS A 82 4.83 -7.08 -6.31
N ILE A 83 5.83 -7.26 -7.18
CA ILE A 83 6.41 -8.58 -7.42
C ILE A 83 7.02 -9.10 -6.13
N ALA A 84 6.64 -10.32 -5.78
CA ALA A 84 7.20 -11.06 -4.67
C ALA A 84 7.53 -12.49 -5.10
N SER A 85 8.57 -13.02 -4.48
CA SER A 85 8.99 -14.42 -4.57
C SER A 85 9.61 -14.81 -3.23
N ASN A 86 10.20 -16.00 -3.15
CA ASN A 86 10.96 -16.38 -1.96
C ASN A 86 12.13 -15.43 -1.68
N SER A 87 12.71 -14.79 -2.71
CA SER A 87 13.89 -13.92 -2.57
C SER A 87 13.59 -12.44 -2.79
N ILE A 88 12.42 -12.09 -3.35
CA ILE A 88 12.01 -10.72 -3.64
C ILE A 88 10.85 -10.36 -2.73
N LYS A 89 10.98 -9.24 -2.02
CA LYS A 89 9.89 -8.71 -1.19
C LYS A 89 8.98 -7.79 -1.99
N CYS A 90 7.67 -7.97 -1.83
CA CYS A 90 6.70 -6.95 -2.23
C CYS A 90 6.91 -5.70 -1.38
N THR A 91 7.10 -4.56 -2.05
CA THR A 91 7.36 -3.26 -1.45
C THR A 91 6.29 -2.24 -1.78
N ALA A 92 5.18 -2.65 -2.39
CA ALA A 92 4.08 -1.80 -2.78
C ALA A 92 2.72 -2.29 -2.29
N ALA A 93 1.79 -1.34 -2.14
CA ALA A 93 0.38 -1.62 -1.94
C ALA A 93 -0.46 -0.62 -2.75
N ASP A 94 -1.56 -1.11 -3.30
CA ASP A 94 -2.58 -0.27 -3.91
C ASP A 94 -3.76 -0.15 -2.95
N LEU A 95 -4.16 1.09 -2.67
CA LEU A 95 -5.25 1.46 -1.77
C LEU A 95 -6.47 1.88 -2.58
N ARG A 96 -7.65 1.42 -2.17
CA ARG A 96 -8.92 1.91 -2.71
C ARG A 96 -9.28 3.27 -2.10
N VAL A 97 -9.80 4.16 -2.93
CA VAL A 97 -10.28 5.50 -2.57
C VAL A 97 -11.74 5.63 -2.98
N LYS A 98 -12.62 6.17 -2.12
CA LYS A 98 -14.04 6.36 -2.49
C LYS A 98 -14.34 7.73 -3.06
N ASN A 99 -13.67 8.78 -2.59
CA ASN A 99 -13.93 10.16 -3.01
C ASN A 99 -12.68 11.04 -2.84
N SER A 100 -12.78 12.31 -3.26
CA SER A 100 -11.68 13.28 -3.22
C SER A 100 -11.19 13.59 -1.79
N THR A 101 -12.10 13.66 -0.82
CA THR A 101 -11.74 13.89 0.60
C THR A 101 -10.91 12.73 1.15
N GLU A 102 -11.33 11.48 0.91
CA GLU A 102 -10.54 10.30 1.29
C GLU A 102 -9.18 10.31 0.60
N ARG A 103 -9.13 10.67 -0.69
CA ARG A 103 -7.87 10.77 -1.45
C ARG A 103 -6.89 11.73 -0.77
N PHE A 104 -7.36 12.93 -0.44
CA PHE A 104 -6.54 13.95 0.22
C PHE A 104 -5.98 13.45 1.55
N ILE A 105 -6.84 12.87 2.39
CA ILE A 105 -6.45 12.36 3.71
C ILE A 105 -5.43 11.21 3.57
N ILE A 106 -5.65 10.26 2.67
CA ILE A 106 -4.74 9.13 2.44
C ILE A 106 -3.38 9.64 1.98
N ILE A 107 -3.32 10.49 0.94
CA ILE A 107 -2.04 11.01 0.41
C ILE A 107 -1.27 11.76 1.50
N LYS A 108 -1.92 12.70 2.20
CA LYS A 108 -1.28 13.46 3.28
C LYS A 108 -0.74 12.54 4.37
N SER A 109 -1.50 11.51 4.74
CA SER A 109 -1.10 10.54 5.75
C SER A 109 0.08 9.67 5.32
N LEU A 110 0.12 9.23 4.06
CA LEU A 110 1.23 8.47 3.48
C LEU A 110 2.52 9.30 3.48
N MET A 111 2.44 10.57 3.05
CA MET A 111 3.60 11.47 3.04
C MET A 111 4.15 11.68 4.46
N LEU A 112 3.28 11.94 5.45
CA LEU A 112 3.68 12.11 6.85
C LEU A 112 4.18 10.80 7.49
N ALA A 113 3.75 9.65 6.99
CA ALA A 113 4.29 8.36 7.41
C ALA A 113 5.71 8.10 6.86
N GLY A 114 6.12 8.83 5.82
CA GLY A 114 7.44 8.75 5.19
C GLY A 114 7.47 8.00 3.86
N PHE A 115 6.31 7.84 3.20
CA PHE A 115 6.28 7.38 1.81
C PHE A 115 6.83 8.49 0.89
N LYS A 116 7.74 8.09 -0.01
CA LYS A 116 8.37 8.99 -0.99
C LYS A 116 7.90 8.73 -2.42
N ARG A 117 7.10 7.68 -2.61
CA ARG A 117 6.65 7.20 -3.91
C ARG A 117 5.16 6.92 -3.84
N ILE A 118 4.36 7.77 -4.47
CA ILE A 118 2.89 7.70 -4.46
C ILE A 118 2.38 7.80 -5.89
N GLY A 119 1.78 6.74 -6.40
CA GLY A 119 1.12 6.75 -7.71
C GLY A 119 -0.38 7.02 -7.58
N ILE A 120 -0.96 7.77 -8.51
CA ILE A 120 -2.38 8.08 -8.57
C ILE A 120 -3.03 7.36 -9.75
N TYR A 121 -3.96 6.46 -9.46
CA TYR A 121 -4.78 5.85 -10.51
C TYR A 121 -5.90 6.82 -10.91
N HIS A 122 -5.95 7.17 -12.20
CA HIS A 122 -6.99 8.05 -12.74
C HIS A 122 -8.25 7.29 -13.19
N LYS A 123 -8.07 6.10 -13.76
CA LYS A 123 -9.20 5.28 -14.27
C LYS A 123 -9.90 4.48 -13.17
N HIS A 124 -9.19 4.20 -12.09
CA HIS A 124 -9.69 3.47 -10.94
C HIS A 124 -9.43 4.35 -9.74
N ASN A 125 -10.43 4.58 -8.87
CA ASN A 125 -10.23 5.42 -7.70
C ASN A 125 -9.30 4.72 -6.69
N GLY A 126 -7.99 4.90 -6.89
CA GLY A 126 -6.97 4.26 -6.08
C GLY A 126 -5.70 5.09 -5.97
N ILE A 127 -4.85 4.66 -5.03
CA ILE A 127 -3.53 5.22 -4.76
C ILE A 127 -2.56 4.04 -4.67
N HIS A 128 -1.50 4.06 -5.48
CA HIS A 128 -0.33 3.22 -5.30
C HIS A 128 0.61 3.88 -4.30
N CYS A 129 1.19 3.10 -3.39
CA CYS A 129 2.30 3.57 -2.55
C CYS A 129 3.35 2.46 -2.40
N ASP A 130 4.62 2.84 -2.47
CA ASP A 130 5.72 1.90 -2.37
C ASP A 130 6.89 2.42 -1.52
N VAL A 131 7.69 1.49 -1.00
CA VAL A 131 8.94 1.75 -0.26
C VAL A 131 10.17 1.27 -1.04
N ASP A 132 10.05 1.13 -2.36
CA ASP A 132 11.09 0.59 -3.21
C ASP A 132 12.23 1.60 -3.35
N GLN A 133 13.37 1.28 -2.75
CA GLN A 133 14.55 2.15 -2.75
C GLN A 133 15.31 2.16 -4.08
N LYS A 134 15.02 1.21 -4.99
CA LYS A 134 15.71 1.08 -6.27
C LYS A 134 15.09 1.96 -7.37
N LYS A 135 13.96 2.60 -7.09
CA LYS A 135 13.23 3.47 -8.02
C LYS A 135 13.38 4.94 -7.64
N ASP A 136 12.96 5.84 -8.53
CA ASP A 136 13.02 7.28 -8.30
C ASP A 136 12.35 7.69 -6.99
N GLN A 137 13.00 8.50 -6.17
CA GLN A 137 12.45 8.91 -4.89
C GLN A 137 11.82 10.31 -4.97
N ASN A 138 10.91 10.61 -4.03
CA ASN A 138 10.21 11.89 -3.91
C ASN A 138 9.34 12.23 -5.14
N VAL A 139 8.57 11.24 -5.59
CA VAL A 139 7.72 11.34 -6.78
C VAL A 139 6.26 11.08 -6.46
N MET A 140 5.40 11.82 -7.14
CA MET A 140 3.98 11.54 -7.25
C MET A 140 3.61 11.51 -8.73
N TRP A 141 3.16 10.37 -9.25
CA TRP A 141 2.99 10.17 -10.69
C TRP A 141 1.63 9.55 -11.02
N LYS A 142 1.28 9.54 -12.31
CA LYS A 142 0.13 8.81 -12.84
C LYS A 142 0.50 7.34 -13.04
N VAL A 143 -0.22 6.42 -12.41
CA VAL A 143 -0.08 4.98 -12.65
C VAL A 143 -0.80 4.56 -13.93
#